data_AF-A0A5R8ZL57-F1
#
_entry.id   AF-A0A5R8ZL57-F1
#
_cell.length_a   1.000
_cell.length_b   1.000
_cell.length_c   1.000
_cell.angle_alpha   90.00
_cell.angle_beta   90.00
_cell.angle_gamma   90.00
#
_symmetry.space_group_name_H-M   'P 1'
#
loop_
_entity.id
_entity.type
_entity.pdbx_description
1 polymer ?
#
loop_
_entity_poly.entity_id
_entity_poly.type
_entity_poly.pdbx_seq_one_letter_code
_entity_poly.pdbx_strand_id
1 'polypeptide(L)'
;MPVTPAHATYGPDQTVYLAVTSNAGPSIMLAQVTGTLAFDNGNTKFKYSLRLCWGSGSYPQPNFYIAVNGSTYLYPAQTGTAPAPSGCQVYLFLYDGEYTHSTTLANVTLYVTGGWFYPGNTYNSRTKSVTYDNPYN
;
A
#
# COMPACT_ATOMS: atom_id res chain seq x y z
N MET A 1 -33.87 23.20 8.29
CA MET A 1 -33.53 22.28 7.18
C MET A 1 -32.31 21.49 7.64
N PRO A 2 -32.28 20.15 7.58
CA PRO A 2 -31.07 19.41 7.91
C PRO A 2 -30.07 19.60 6.76
N VAL A 3 -28.89 20.12 7.07
CA VAL A 3 -27.75 20.16 6.16
C VAL A 3 -27.35 18.73 5.85
N THR A 4 -27.57 18.30 4.60
CA THR A 4 -26.84 17.15 4.04
C THR A 4 -25.34 17.38 4.31
N PRO A 5 -24.61 16.40 4.87
CA PRO A 5 -23.18 16.58 5.12
C PRO A 5 -22.53 16.95 3.78
N ALA A 6 -21.78 18.05 3.76
CA ALA A 6 -20.98 18.39 2.59
C ALA A 6 -20.12 17.16 2.27
N HIS A 7 -20.34 16.56 1.10
CA HIS A 7 -19.44 15.53 0.59
C HIS A 7 -18.08 16.18 0.51
N ALA A 8 -17.22 15.78 1.43
CA ALA A 8 -15.91 16.38 1.57
C ALA A 8 -15.10 15.96 0.33
N THR A 9 -14.55 16.97 -0.37
CA THR A 9 -13.99 16.81 -1.72
C THR A 9 -12.55 16.33 -1.55
N TYR A 10 -12.23 15.18 -2.15
CA TYR A 10 -10.87 14.68 -2.19
C TYR A 10 -9.91 15.67 -2.85
N GLY A 11 -8.73 15.81 -2.25
CA GLY A 11 -7.60 16.50 -2.84
C GLY A 11 -7.00 15.78 -4.05
N PRO A 12 -5.91 16.34 -4.62
CA PRO A 12 -5.21 15.71 -5.71
C PRO A 12 -4.63 14.35 -5.29
N ASP A 13 -4.62 13.41 -6.23
CA ASP A 13 -4.01 12.10 -6.06
C ASP A 13 -2.50 12.24 -5.83
N GLN A 14 -2.02 11.64 -4.74
CA GLN A 14 -0.60 11.43 -4.47
C GLN A 14 -0.17 10.09 -5.06
N THR A 15 0.89 10.11 -5.87
CA THR A 15 1.42 8.90 -6.49
C THR A 15 2.07 7.99 -5.46
N VAL A 16 1.65 6.72 -5.45
CA VAL A 16 2.24 5.68 -4.64
C VAL A 16 3.29 4.91 -5.42
N TYR A 17 4.49 4.80 -4.84
CA TYR A 17 5.55 3.91 -5.31
C TYR A 17 6.37 3.40 -4.12
N LEU A 18 6.33 2.09 -3.88
CA LEU A 18 7.10 1.42 -2.83
C LEU A 18 7.63 0.11 -3.38
N ALA A 19 8.94 -0.02 -3.55
CA ALA A 19 9.59 -1.23 -4.02
C ALA A 19 10.47 -1.87 -2.93
N VAL A 20 10.24 -3.16 -2.69
CA VAL A 20 11.02 -4.01 -1.79
C VAL A 20 11.92 -4.90 -2.61
N THR A 21 13.23 -4.82 -2.36
CA THR A 21 14.25 -5.66 -3.01
C THR A 21 15.01 -6.45 -1.95
N SER A 22 15.54 -7.62 -2.31
CA SER A 22 16.45 -8.39 -1.46
C SER A 22 17.66 -7.54 -1.07
N ASN A 23 18.22 -7.79 0.11
CA ASN A 23 19.43 -7.13 0.60
C ASN A 23 20.61 -8.11 0.78
N ALA A 24 20.42 -9.37 0.39
CA ALA A 24 21.44 -10.41 0.40
C ALA A 24 21.24 -11.33 -0.80
N GLY A 25 22.34 -11.73 -1.44
CA GLY A 25 22.32 -12.53 -2.67
C GLY A 25 21.99 -11.69 -3.91
N PRO A 26 21.47 -12.33 -4.98
CA PRO A 26 21.03 -11.62 -6.18
C PRO A 26 20.00 -10.54 -5.83
N SER A 27 20.17 -9.34 -6.38
CA SER A 27 19.19 -8.25 -6.23
C SER A 27 17.94 -8.61 -7.01
N ILE A 28 16.91 -9.05 -6.29
CA ILE A 28 15.60 -9.40 -6.85
C ILE A 28 14.54 -8.48 -6.26
N MET A 29 13.55 -8.11 -7.06
CA MET A 29 12.34 -7.47 -6.55
C MET A 29 11.52 -8.50 -5.79
N LEU A 30 11.20 -8.20 -4.54
CA LEU A 30 10.38 -9.05 -3.68
C LEU A 30 8.90 -8.69 -3.79
N ALA A 31 8.62 -7.39 -3.79
CA ALA A 31 7.28 -6.83 -3.91
C ALA A 31 7.35 -5.37 -4.36
N GLN A 32 6.32 -4.89 -5.03
CA GLN A 32 6.16 -3.48 -5.35
C GLN A 32 4.71 -3.06 -5.21
N VAL A 33 4.45 -1.99 -4.49
CA VAL A 33 3.13 -1.33 -4.46
C VAL A 33 3.22 -0.05 -5.27
N THR A 34 2.25 0.13 -6.17
CA THR A 34 2.07 1.38 -6.92
C THR A 34 0.61 1.77 -6.93
N GLY A 35 0.29 3.01 -7.29
CA GLY A 35 -1.09 3.47 -7.39
C GLY A 35 -1.25 4.91 -6.97
N THR A 36 -2.40 5.25 -6.40
CA THR A 36 -2.68 6.58 -5.87
C THR A 36 -3.33 6.53 -4.49
N LEU A 37 -3.14 7.61 -3.75
CA LEU A 37 -3.80 7.89 -2.48
C LEU A 37 -4.26 9.34 -2.49
N ALA A 38 -5.46 9.63 -2.00
CA ALA A 38 -5.94 11.00 -1.87
C ALA A 38 -6.61 11.22 -0.52
N PHE A 39 -6.29 12.35 0.09
CA PHE A 39 -6.90 12.78 1.34
C PHE A 39 -8.16 13.58 1.08
N ASP A 40 -9.12 13.39 1.96
CA ASP A 40 -10.29 14.24 2.07
C ASP A 40 -9.93 15.60 2.71
N ASN A 41 -10.56 16.68 2.24
CA ASN A 41 -10.40 18.02 2.79
C ASN A 41 -11.05 18.23 4.18
N GLY A 42 -11.86 17.28 4.64
CA GLY A 42 -12.34 17.19 6.02
C GLY A 42 -11.36 16.50 6.98
N ASN A 43 -10.17 16.13 6.50
CA ASN A 43 -9.05 15.52 7.24
C ASN A 43 -9.40 14.24 8.00
N THR A 44 -10.52 13.59 7.71
CA THR A 44 -10.92 12.37 8.43
C THR A 44 -10.94 11.16 7.52
N LYS A 45 -10.79 11.34 6.20
CA LYS A 45 -10.81 10.25 5.24
C LYS A 45 -9.62 10.24 4.32
N PHE A 46 -9.37 9.07 3.75
CA PHE A 46 -8.56 8.93 2.55
C PHE A 46 -9.13 7.82 1.68
N LYS A 47 -8.92 7.95 0.37
CA LYS A 47 -9.17 6.89 -0.61
C LYS A 47 -7.84 6.40 -1.18
N TYR A 48 -7.83 5.16 -1.64
CA TYR A 48 -6.66 4.54 -2.25
C TYR A 48 -7.08 3.65 -3.42
N SER A 49 -6.23 3.61 -4.44
CA SER A 49 -6.31 2.74 -5.61
C SER A 49 -4.92 2.19 -5.85
N LEU A 50 -4.64 1.01 -5.30
CA LEU A 50 -3.30 0.43 -5.20
C LEU A 50 -3.23 -0.91 -5.93
N ARG A 51 -2.04 -1.21 -6.44
CA ARG A 51 -1.71 -2.50 -7.04
C ARG A 51 -0.43 -3.04 -6.44
N LEU A 52 -0.47 -4.29 -6.00
CA LEU A 52 0.68 -5.03 -5.50
C LEU A 52 1.17 -5.99 -6.58
N CYS A 53 2.40 -5.77 -7.00
CA CYS A 53 3.21 -6.70 -7.75
C CYS A 53 3.95 -7.62 -6.77
N TRP A 54 3.65 -8.90 -6.79
CA TRP A 54 4.47 -9.92 -6.12
C TRP A 54 5.66 -10.26 -7.01
N GLY A 55 6.90 -10.08 -6.56
CA GLY A 55 8.07 -10.32 -7.42
C GLY A 55 8.24 -11.79 -7.83
N SER A 56 8.67 -12.04 -9.08
CA SER A 56 8.83 -13.39 -9.65
C SER A 56 9.73 -14.34 -8.86
N GLY A 57 10.80 -13.83 -8.24
CA GLY A 57 11.71 -14.61 -7.40
C GLY A 57 11.38 -14.59 -5.90
N SER A 58 10.25 -14.00 -5.52
CA SER A 58 9.84 -13.79 -4.13
C SER A 58 8.91 -14.92 -3.68
N TYR A 59 9.10 -15.42 -2.46
CA TYR A 59 8.19 -16.37 -1.83
C TYR A 59 8.33 -16.29 -0.30
N PRO A 60 7.24 -16.37 0.48
CA PRO A 60 5.83 -16.54 0.07
C PRO A 60 5.21 -15.25 -0.48
N GLN A 61 3.89 -15.27 -0.70
CA GLN A 61 3.13 -14.10 -1.11
C GLN A 61 3.41 -12.91 -0.16
N PRO A 62 3.62 -11.68 -0.69
CA PRO A 62 3.91 -10.52 0.14
C PRO A 62 2.76 -10.14 1.06
N ASN A 63 3.11 -9.58 2.22
CA ASN A 63 2.15 -8.95 3.11
C ASN A 63 2.07 -7.45 2.81
N PHE A 64 0.86 -6.89 2.81
CA PHE A 64 0.60 -5.47 2.59
C PHE A 64 -0.42 -4.97 3.60
N TYR A 65 -0.09 -3.88 4.29
CA TYR A 65 -1.00 -3.21 5.22
C TYR A 65 -0.72 -1.70 5.27
N ILE A 66 -1.66 -0.97 5.84
CA ILE A 66 -1.62 0.49 5.96
C ILE A 66 -1.75 0.85 7.44
N ALA A 67 -0.92 1.77 7.94
CA ALA A 67 -1.09 2.39 9.24
C ALA A 67 -1.61 3.82 9.09
N VAL A 68 -2.64 4.17 9.83
CA VAL A 68 -3.21 5.51 9.92
C VAL A 68 -2.74 6.13 11.24
N ASN A 69 -2.14 7.32 11.18
CA ASN A 69 -1.57 8.01 12.34
C ASN A 69 -0.59 7.17 13.16
N GLY A 70 0.06 6.18 12.52
CA GLY A 70 1.01 5.26 13.15
C GLY A 70 0.43 4.24 14.13
N SER A 71 -0.88 4.24 14.42
CA SER A 71 -1.47 3.40 15.48
C SER A 71 -2.66 2.56 15.04
N THR A 72 -3.39 2.96 13.98
CA THR A 72 -4.52 2.19 13.47
C THR A 72 -4.13 1.43 12.22
N TYR A 73 -4.21 0.10 12.24
CA TYR A 73 -3.79 -0.75 11.13
C TYR A 73 -4.99 -1.22 10.32
N LEU A 74 -4.89 -1.04 9.00
CA LEU A 74 -5.83 -1.49 7.99
C LEU A 74 -5.14 -2.52 7.10
N TYR A 75 -5.84 -3.63 6.83
CA TYR A 75 -5.44 -4.66 5.89
C TYR A 75 -6.38 -4.57 4.69
N PRO A 76 -5.98 -3.90 3.59
CA PRO A 76 -6.82 -3.73 2.41
C PRO A 76 -7.32 -5.07 1.88
N ALA A 77 -8.63 -5.19 1.68
CA ALA A 77 -9.20 -6.34 0.99
C ALA A 77 -8.85 -6.25 -0.49
N GLN A 78 -8.40 -7.37 -1.06
CA GLN A 78 -8.14 -7.44 -2.48
C GLN A 78 -9.47 -7.29 -3.26
N THR A 79 -9.53 -6.32 -4.15
CA THR A 79 -10.73 -6.01 -4.97
C THR A 79 -10.73 -6.74 -6.30
N GLY A 80 -9.57 -7.18 -6.78
CA GLY A 80 -9.45 -7.90 -8.03
C GLY A 80 -8.03 -8.31 -8.38
N THR A 81 -7.85 -8.73 -9.63
CA THR A 81 -6.54 -9.02 -10.22
C THR A 81 -6.45 -8.43 -11.62
N ALA A 82 -5.22 -8.15 -12.07
CA ALA A 82 -4.93 -7.77 -13.46
C ALA A 82 -3.72 -8.56 -13.99
N PRO A 83 -3.54 -8.64 -15.33
CA PRO A 83 -2.36 -9.27 -15.91
C PRO A 83 -1.05 -8.68 -15.35
N ALA A 84 -0.13 -9.56 -14.94
CA ALA A 84 1.16 -9.16 -14.41
C ALA A 84 2.10 -8.63 -15.51
N PRO A 85 2.77 -7.49 -15.31
CA PRO A 85 3.91 -7.11 -16.14
C PRO A 85 5.13 -7.99 -15.82
N SER A 86 6.14 -7.94 -16.68
CA SER A 86 7.41 -8.65 -16.47
C SER A 86 8.03 -8.30 -15.11
N GLY A 87 8.47 -9.32 -14.36
CA GLY A 87 9.05 -9.17 -13.02
C GLY A 87 8.05 -9.40 -11.89
N CYS A 88 6.75 -9.44 -12.18
CA CYS A 88 5.72 -9.86 -11.23
C CYS A 88 5.35 -11.36 -11.44
N GLN A 89 4.99 -12.04 -10.37
CA GLN A 89 4.29 -13.32 -10.34
C GLN A 89 2.89 -13.12 -10.94
N VAL A 90 2.50 -14.05 -11.83
CA VAL A 90 1.15 -14.37 -12.35
C VAL A 90 0.14 -13.21 -12.53
N TYR A 91 -0.22 -12.47 -11.47
CA TYR A 91 -1.16 -11.35 -11.49
C TYR A 91 -0.67 -10.17 -10.64
N LEU A 92 -1.15 -8.97 -10.96
CA LEU A 92 -1.19 -7.85 -10.02
C LEU A 92 -2.40 -8.02 -9.11
N PHE A 93 -2.21 -7.87 -7.79
CA PHE A 93 -3.31 -7.82 -6.84
C PHE A 93 -3.79 -6.37 -6.71
N LEU A 94 -5.08 -6.13 -6.90
CA LEU A 94 -5.68 -4.80 -6.87
C LEU A 94 -6.34 -4.55 -5.52
N TYR A 95 -6.22 -3.33 -5.01
CA TYR A 95 -6.77 -2.86 -3.74
C TYR A 95 -7.33 -1.46 -3.92
N ASP A 96 -8.66 -1.36 -3.96
CA ASP A 96 -9.37 -0.10 -4.10
C ASP A 96 -10.27 0.09 -2.88
N GLY A 97 -10.24 1.27 -2.26
CA GLY A 97 -11.05 1.50 -1.08
C GLY A 97 -11.00 2.93 -0.55
N GLU A 98 -11.87 3.16 0.42
CA GLU A 98 -11.95 4.37 1.22
C GLU A 98 -11.89 3.99 2.69
N TYR A 99 -11.24 4.81 3.50
CA TYR A 99 -11.21 4.66 4.94
C TYR A 99 -11.58 5.98 5.62
N THR A 100 -12.44 5.88 6.63
CA THR A 100 -12.83 6.99 7.50
C THR A 100 -12.26 6.76 8.89
N HIS A 101 -11.47 7.69 9.39
CA HIS A 101 -10.95 7.72 10.74
C HIS A 101 -11.90 8.49 11.66
N SER A 102 -11.93 8.12 12.95
CA SER A 102 -12.79 8.78 13.95
C SER A 102 -12.32 10.18 14.35
N THR A 103 -11.07 10.50 14.07
CA THR A 103 -10.42 11.77 14.40
C THR A 103 -9.63 12.28 13.20
N THR A 104 -8.98 13.43 13.37
CA THR A 104 -8.06 13.98 12.38
C THR A 104 -7.02 12.94 11.94
N LEU A 105 -6.93 12.77 10.64
CA LEU A 105 -5.99 11.95 9.93
C LEU A 105 -4.76 12.80 9.63
N ALA A 106 -3.69 12.57 10.38
CA ALA A 106 -2.39 13.22 10.24
C ALA A 106 -1.60 12.66 9.05
N ASN A 107 -1.47 11.34 8.96
CA ASN A 107 -0.73 10.66 7.90
C ASN A 107 -1.20 9.23 7.66
N VAL A 108 -0.79 8.68 6.53
CA VAL A 108 -0.96 7.28 6.15
C VAL A 108 0.41 6.69 5.82
N THR A 109 0.76 5.57 6.42
CA THR A 109 1.98 4.82 6.10
C THR A 109 1.64 3.47 5.49
N LEU A 110 2.13 3.21 4.28
CA LEU A 110 1.98 1.91 3.61
C LEU A 110 3.17 1.04 3.97
N TYR A 111 2.93 -0.22 4.31
CA TYR A 111 3.95 -1.22 4.62
C TYR A 111 3.83 -2.41 3.70
N VAL A 112 4.95 -2.85 3.14
CA VAL A 112 5.02 -4.05 2.29
C VAL A 112 6.16 -4.92 2.76
N THR A 113 5.88 -6.21 2.94
CA THR A 113 6.86 -7.22 3.31
C THR A 113 6.96 -8.27 2.20
N GLY A 114 8.17 -8.50 1.68
CA GLY A 114 8.45 -9.58 0.74
C GLY A 114 9.45 -10.58 1.31
N GLY A 115 9.37 -11.84 0.88
CA GLY A 115 10.21 -12.94 1.34
C GLY A 115 11.06 -13.55 0.22
N TRP A 116 12.21 -14.12 0.57
CA TRP A 116 13.05 -14.87 -0.36
C TRP A 116 13.88 -15.94 0.36
N PHE A 117 14.46 -16.86 -0.40
CA PHE A 117 15.31 -17.93 0.10
C PHE A 117 16.74 -17.71 -0.37
N TYR A 118 17.63 -17.31 0.54
CA TYR A 118 19.06 -17.16 0.27
C TYR A 118 19.86 -16.90 1.55
N PRO A 119 21.05 -17.49 1.76
CA PRO A 119 21.67 -18.54 0.94
C PRO A 119 20.99 -19.90 1.15
N GLY A 120 20.90 -20.69 0.07
CA GLY A 120 20.21 -21.98 0.07
C GLY A 120 18.71 -21.83 0.40
N ASN A 121 18.20 -22.70 1.27
CA ASN A 121 16.81 -22.72 1.70
C ASN A 121 16.53 -21.87 2.95
N THR A 122 17.43 -20.93 3.29
CA THR A 122 17.23 -20.02 4.42
C THR A 122 16.22 -18.95 4.07
N TYR A 123 15.08 -18.94 4.74
CA TYR A 123 14.06 -17.91 4.57
C TYR A 123 14.54 -16.56 5.13
N ASN A 124 14.38 -15.52 4.34
CA ASN A 124 14.60 -14.13 4.71
C ASN A 124 13.39 -13.31 4.31
N SER A 125 13.18 -12.20 5.02
CA SER A 125 12.13 -11.26 4.67
C SER A 125 12.59 -9.83 4.88
N ARG A 126 11.93 -8.92 4.18
CA ARG A 126 12.20 -7.49 4.30
C ARG A 126 10.92 -6.71 4.20
N THR A 127 10.74 -5.78 5.14
CA THR A 127 9.68 -4.80 5.13
C THR A 127 10.23 -3.45 4.68
N LYS A 128 9.48 -2.73 3.86
CA LYS A 128 9.67 -1.30 3.64
C LYS A 128 8.35 -0.57 3.82
N SER A 129 8.45 0.72 4.05
CA SER A 129 7.30 1.60 4.14
C SER A 129 7.52 2.92 3.43
N VAL A 130 6.40 3.61 3.15
CA VAL A 130 6.37 5.00 2.70
C VAL A 130 5.22 5.71 3.41
N THR A 131 5.46 6.94 3.86
CA THR A 131 4.48 7.75 4.59
C THR A 131 4.03 8.90 3.71
N TYR A 132 2.73 9.16 3.74
CA TYR A 132 2.06 10.28 3.07
C TYR A 132 1.40 11.13 4.15
N ASP A 133 1.87 12.37 4.28
CA ASP A 133 1.26 13.35 5.17
C ASP A 133 -0.01 13.90 4.54
N ASN A 134 -1.05 14.07 5.37
CA ASN A 134 -2.28 14.70 4.92
C ASN A 134 -2.03 16.21 4.76
N PRO A 135 -2.15 16.76 3.53
CA PRO A 135 -1.79 18.14 3.21
C PRO A 135 -2.75 19.19 3.78
N TYR A 136 -3.86 18.75 4.39
CA TYR A 136 -4.90 19.64 4.91
C TYR A 136 -4.80 19.87 6.42
N ASN A 137 -3.80 19.30 7.10
CA ASN A 137 -3.51 19.58 8.51
C ASN A 137 -2.76 20.89 8.71
#